data_AF-A0A9P5JE96-F1
#
_entry.id   AF-A0A9P5JE96-F1
#
_cell.length_a   1.000
_cell.length_b   1.000
_cell.length_c   1.000
_cell.angle_alpha   90.00
_cell.angle_beta   90.00
_cell.angle_gamma   90.00
#
_symmetry.space_group_name_H-M   'P 1'
#
loop_
_entity.id
_entity.type
_entity.pdbx_description
1 polymer ?
#
loop_
_entity_poly.entity_id
_entity_poly.type
_entity_poly.pdbx_seq_one_letter_code
_entity_poly.pdbx_strand_id
1 'polypeptide(L)'
;MSSCACEGANCQLSTNFKTLNDAGNTELLTSSSTTGSAGFFAAKLSPLPANAPSWLSHVPQSAKPYLMLARLDKPIGTLLLYYPCTWGLLMSSYALHSAPLVPLWYLTLFGTGAFIMRGAGCTINDLWDRDLDRAVARTRDRPLASGAITPGQAIAFLGGQLTLGLGVLTQLNWYSIWLGASSLSLVGIYPLMKRVTYWPQFVLGLAFNWGTLLGWSALAGVVNWQVCLPLYAGSICWTIVYDTIYAHQDKADDGPAGIRSTALLFGDQTRPILTGFSAASMSLLSYAGYLNGQGLLFHAAVGASAVEMLRIVWSTDYESRESCWKGFVGCGRAGLLVSLGLGVDYGISKFSE
;
A
#
# COMPACT_ATOMS: atom_id res chain seq x y z
N MET A 1 -39.64 -34.38 -5.76
CA MET A 1 -41.05 -34.03 -6.00
C MET A 1 -41.68 -33.81 -4.64
N SER A 2 -41.89 -32.55 -4.28
CA SER A 2 -42.29 -32.14 -2.93
C SER A 2 -43.80 -31.93 -2.92
N SER A 3 -44.53 -32.73 -2.14
CA SER A 3 -45.93 -32.45 -1.79
C SER A 3 -45.93 -31.75 -0.44
N CYS A 4 -46.62 -30.61 -0.36
CA CYS A 4 -46.73 -29.77 0.82
C CYS A 4 -48.16 -29.89 1.35
N ALA A 5 -48.34 -30.45 2.55
CA ALA A 5 -49.60 -30.43 3.28
C ALA A 5 -49.39 -29.57 4.53
N CYS A 6 -50.16 -28.47 4.63
CA CYS A 6 -50.18 -27.56 5.76
C CYS A 6 -51.37 -27.86 6.67
N GLU A 7 -51.11 -28.21 7.92
CA GLU A 7 -52.06 -28.11 9.04
C GLU A 7 -51.31 -27.64 10.29
N GLY A 8 -51.72 -26.50 10.85
CA GLY A 8 -51.31 -26.02 12.18
C GLY A 8 -49.94 -25.34 12.27
N ALA A 9 -49.85 -24.32 13.14
CA ALA A 9 -48.68 -23.47 13.34
C ALA A 9 -47.52 -24.19 14.05
N ASN A 10 -46.80 -25.05 13.32
CA ASN A 10 -45.44 -25.50 13.63
C ASN A 10 -44.87 -26.29 12.44
N CYS A 11 -44.17 -25.61 11.53
CA CYS A 11 -43.52 -26.25 10.39
C CYS A 11 -42.03 -26.49 10.72
N GLN A 12 -41.68 -27.73 11.06
CA GLN A 12 -40.29 -28.15 11.21
C GLN A 12 -39.74 -28.63 9.85
N LEU A 13 -38.77 -27.89 9.30
CA LEU A 13 -37.98 -28.33 8.15
C LEU A 13 -36.80 -29.19 8.65
N SER A 14 -37.01 -30.51 8.69
CA SER A 14 -35.93 -31.49 8.90
C SER A 14 -35.20 -31.73 7.58
N THR A 15 -33.95 -31.29 7.46
CA THR A 15 -33.03 -31.69 6.39
C THR A 15 -32.08 -32.77 6.91
N ASN A 16 -32.27 -34.02 6.47
CA ASN A 16 -31.38 -35.13 6.80
C ASN A 16 -30.20 -35.15 5.80
N PHE A 17 -29.00 -34.82 6.26
CA PHE A 17 -27.76 -35.09 5.51
C PHE A 17 -27.17 -36.43 5.98
N LYS A 18 -27.03 -37.39 5.07
CA LYS A 18 -26.19 -38.59 5.28
C LYS A 18 -24.83 -38.33 4.67
N THR A 19 -23.76 -38.40 5.46
CA THR A 19 -22.39 -38.54 4.96
C THR A 19 -21.78 -39.81 5.55
N LEU A 20 -21.06 -40.56 4.71
CA LEU A 20 -20.34 -41.79 5.08
C LEU A 20 -18.96 -41.39 5.60
N ASN A 21 -18.53 -41.94 6.73
CA ASN A 21 -17.13 -41.85 7.18
C ASN A 21 -16.37 -43.11 6.74
N ASP A 22 -15.04 -43.04 6.64
CA ASP A 22 -14.12 -44.04 6.05
C ASP A 22 -14.06 -45.42 6.76
N ALA A 23 -14.98 -45.68 7.69
CA ALA A 23 -15.14 -46.96 8.40
C ALA A 23 -16.54 -47.60 8.24
N GLY A 24 -17.42 -47.08 7.37
CA GLY A 24 -18.66 -47.75 6.98
C GLY A 24 -19.80 -47.80 8.01
N ASN A 25 -19.72 -47.04 9.11
CA ASN A 25 -20.81 -46.96 10.10
C ASN A 25 -21.65 -45.66 9.95
N THR A 26 -22.94 -45.77 10.24
CA THR A 26 -23.91 -44.67 10.13
C THR A 26 -24.09 -43.98 11.49
N GLU A 27 -23.67 -42.71 11.63
CA GLU A 27 -23.97 -41.91 12.82
C GLU A 27 -25.10 -40.90 12.55
N LEU A 28 -26.07 -40.84 13.47
CA LEU A 28 -27.13 -39.83 13.50
C LEU A 28 -26.63 -38.62 14.31
N LEU A 29 -26.25 -37.55 13.61
CA LEU A 29 -25.97 -36.27 14.25
C LEU A 29 -27.28 -35.49 14.47
N THR A 30 -27.77 -35.50 15.70
CA THR A 30 -28.87 -34.62 16.13
C THR A 30 -28.32 -33.25 16.55
N SER A 31 -28.49 -32.23 15.70
CA SER A 31 -28.22 -30.84 16.10
C SER A 31 -29.47 -30.22 16.73
N SER A 32 -29.49 -30.08 18.06
CA SER A 32 -30.51 -29.30 18.76
C SER A 32 -30.18 -27.80 18.66
N SER A 33 -31.00 -27.04 17.94
CA SER A 33 -30.91 -25.57 17.91
C SER A 33 -31.66 -24.98 19.11
N THR A 34 -30.92 -24.52 20.13
CA THR A 34 -31.48 -23.66 21.19
C THR A 34 -31.60 -22.22 20.69
N THR A 35 -32.80 -21.68 20.76
CA THR A 35 -33.13 -20.26 20.61
C THR A 35 -32.45 -19.46 21.73
N GLY A 36 -31.40 -18.72 21.39
CA GLY A 36 -30.65 -17.83 22.30
C GLY A 36 -30.77 -16.37 21.84
N SER A 37 -31.00 -15.50 22.82
CA SER A 37 -31.23 -14.06 22.71
C SER A 37 -30.18 -13.29 21.89
N ALA A 38 -30.59 -12.10 21.41
CA ALA A 38 -29.79 -11.14 20.67
C ALA A 38 -28.50 -10.74 21.43
N GLY A 39 -27.45 -11.53 21.27
CA GLY A 39 -26.08 -11.18 21.62
C GLY A 39 -25.39 -10.55 20.42
N PHE A 40 -24.75 -9.40 20.62
CA PHE A 40 -23.76 -8.86 19.70
C PHE A 40 -22.84 -10.00 19.24
N PHE A 41 -22.88 -10.35 17.96
CA PHE A 41 -21.97 -11.33 17.37
C PHE A 41 -20.54 -10.82 17.57
N ALA A 42 -19.84 -11.37 18.56
CA ALA A 42 -18.40 -11.26 18.66
C ALA A 42 -17.84 -11.91 17.40
N ALA A 43 -17.36 -11.09 16.46
CA ALA A 43 -16.67 -11.55 15.28
C ALA A 43 -15.57 -12.52 15.72
N LYS A 44 -15.71 -13.81 15.35
CA LYS A 44 -14.62 -14.78 15.49
C LYS A 44 -13.51 -14.31 14.57
N LEU A 45 -12.58 -13.54 15.12
CA LEU A 45 -11.35 -13.19 14.42
C LEU A 45 -10.63 -14.49 14.11
N SER A 46 -10.24 -14.71 12.85
CA SER A 46 -9.20 -15.68 12.53
C SER A 46 -8.00 -15.42 13.46
N PRO A 47 -7.30 -16.45 13.95
CA PRO A 47 -6.08 -16.25 14.74
C PRO A 47 -5.16 -15.27 14.01
N LEU A 48 -4.52 -14.37 14.76
CA LEU A 48 -3.56 -13.44 14.17
C LEU A 48 -2.55 -14.22 13.32
N PRO A 49 -2.16 -13.71 12.14
CA PRO A 49 -1.16 -14.38 11.32
C PRO A 49 0.09 -14.63 12.18
N ALA A 50 0.75 -15.78 11.98
CA ALA A 50 1.86 -16.23 12.83
C ALA A 50 3.02 -15.21 12.96
N ASN A 51 3.13 -14.26 12.03
CA ASN A 51 4.13 -13.20 12.00
C ASN A 51 3.56 -11.80 12.34
N ALA A 52 2.42 -11.74 13.05
CA ALA A 52 1.86 -10.47 13.47
C ALA A 52 2.83 -9.74 14.43
N PRO A 53 2.97 -8.40 14.33
CA PRO A 53 3.81 -7.65 15.24
C PRO A 53 3.40 -7.83 16.70
N SER A 54 4.38 -7.91 17.61
CA SER A 54 4.15 -8.10 19.05
C SER A 54 3.22 -7.05 19.65
N TRP A 55 3.29 -5.80 19.18
CA TRP A 55 2.46 -4.70 19.68
C TRP A 55 0.96 -4.92 19.43
N LEU A 56 0.58 -5.70 18.40
CA LEU A 56 -0.82 -5.98 18.09
C LEU A 56 -1.49 -6.82 19.18
N SER A 57 -0.72 -7.54 19.99
CA SER A 57 -1.23 -8.28 21.16
C SER A 57 -1.81 -7.34 22.23
N HIS A 58 -1.30 -6.10 22.34
CA HIS A 58 -1.71 -5.11 23.33
C HIS A 58 -2.90 -4.24 22.89
N VAL A 59 -3.35 -4.38 21.64
CA VAL A 59 -4.49 -3.62 21.10
C VAL A 59 -5.81 -4.26 21.52
N PRO A 60 -6.86 -3.48 21.85
CA PRO A 60 -8.21 -4.01 22.11
C PRO A 60 -8.72 -4.86 20.94
N GLN A 61 -9.40 -5.98 21.25
CA GLN A 61 -9.84 -6.91 20.19
C GLN A 61 -10.79 -6.29 19.16
N SER A 62 -11.59 -5.31 19.56
CA SER A 62 -12.48 -4.57 18.66
C SER A 62 -11.73 -3.71 17.63
N ALA A 63 -10.51 -3.26 17.95
CA ALA A 63 -9.71 -2.38 17.08
C ALA A 63 -8.81 -3.17 16.12
N LYS A 64 -8.36 -4.39 16.49
CA LYS A 64 -7.45 -5.20 15.66
C LYS A 64 -7.93 -5.39 14.21
N PRO A 65 -9.20 -5.73 13.92
CA PRO A 65 -9.67 -5.86 12.54
C PRO A 65 -9.43 -4.59 11.72
N TYR A 66 -9.64 -3.40 12.30
CA TYR A 66 -9.48 -2.12 11.60
C TYR A 66 -8.00 -1.80 11.36
N LEU A 67 -7.11 -2.10 12.32
CA LEU A 67 -5.68 -1.91 12.13
C LEU A 67 -5.13 -2.86 11.04
N MET A 68 -5.63 -4.09 10.98
CA MET A 68 -5.27 -5.04 9.91
C MET A 68 -5.85 -4.61 8.56
N LEU A 69 -7.07 -4.06 8.54
CA LEU A 69 -7.69 -3.51 7.33
C LEU A 69 -6.84 -2.36 6.78
N ALA A 70 -6.36 -1.47 7.65
CA ALA A 70 -5.45 -0.38 7.30
C ALA A 70 -3.99 -0.82 7.06
N ARG A 71 -3.68 -2.12 7.16
CA ARG A 71 -2.34 -2.71 6.99
C ARG A 71 -1.26 -2.14 7.90
N LEU A 72 -1.62 -1.79 9.14
CA LEU A 72 -0.66 -1.25 10.12
C LEU A 72 0.39 -2.28 10.56
N ASP A 73 0.12 -3.58 10.36
CA ASP A 73 1.11 -4.64 10.52
C ASP A 73 2.26 -4.58 9.51
N LYS A 74 2.05 -3.90 8.36
CA LYS A 74 2.99 -3.86 7.23
C LYS A 74 3.30 -2.41 6.85
N PRO A 75 4.11 -1.69 7.65
CA PRO A 75 4.30 -0.23 7.52
C PRO A 75 5.07 0.20 6.26
N ILE A 76 5.75 -0.73 5.58
CA ILE A 76 6.51 -0.44 4.35
C ILE A 76 5.66 0.33 3.33
N GLY A 77 4.38 0.00 3.21
CA GLY A 77 3.49 0.64 2.27
C GLY A 77 3.23 2.13 2.55
N THR A 78 3.24 2.51 3.83
CA THR A 78 3.14 3.90 4.27
C THR A 78 4.45 4.65 3.98
N LEU A 79 5.59 4.01 4.24
CA LEU A 79 6.90 4.60 3.95
C LEU A 79 7.10 4.86 2.46
N LEU A 80 6.73 3.91 1.59
CA LEU A 80 6.81 4.08 0.13
C LEU A 80 5.93 5.22 -0.39
N LEU A 81 4.79 5.49 0.25
CA LEU A 81 3.94 6.66 -0.08
C LEU A 81 4.52 7.96 0.49
N TYR A 82 5.21 7.88 1.63
CA TYR A 82 5.78 9.04 2.32
C TYR A 82 7.07 9.55 1.66
N TYR A 83 7.97 8.66 1.22
CA TYR A 83 9.29 9.07 0.70
C TYR A 83 9.21 10.08 -0.46
N PRO A 84 8.36 9.92 -1.49
CA PRO A 84 8.23 10.92 -2.55
C PRO A 84 7.83 12.31 -2.01
N CYS A 85 6.93 12.37 -1.02
CA CYS A 85 6.59 13.63 -0.33
C CYS A 85 7.82 14.26 0.32
N THR A 86 8.61 13.45 1.03
CA THR A 86 9.84 13.94 1.67
C THR A 86 10.85 14.45 0.65
N TRP A 87 10.96 13.82 -0.53
CA TRP A 87 11.95 14.20 -1.52
C TRP A 87 11.65 15.57 -2.13
N GLY A 88 10.40 15.77 -2.56
CA GLY A 88 9.96 17.07 -3.08
C GLY A 88 10.08 18.19 -2.03
N LEU A 89 9.68 17.90 -0.79
CA LEU A 89 9.74 18.86 0.31
C LEU A 89 11.17 19.25 0.68
N LEU A 90 12.08 18.28 0.82
CA LEU A 90 13.46 18.57 1.22
C LEU A 90 14.23 19.28 0.10
N MET A 91 13.98 18.93 -1.17
CA MET A 91 14.56 19.68 -2.29
C MET A 91 14.07 21.13 -2.37
N SER A 92 12.77 21.39 -2.15
CA SER A 92 12.26 22.76 -2.11
C SER A 92 12.74 23.53 -0.87
N SER A 93 12.89 22.84 0.27
CA SER A 93 13.45 23.42 1.49
C SER A 93 14.90 23.86 1.32
N TYR A 94 15.69 23.06 0.61
CA TYR A 94 17.06 23.41 0.21
C TYR A 94 17.05 24.64 -0.70
N ALA A 95 16.31 24.59 -1.81
CA ALA A 95 16.31 25.66 -2.82
C ALA A 95 15.78 27.00 -2.31
N LEU A 96 14.83 26.97 -1.37
CA LEU A 96 14.20 28.17 -0.81
C LEU A 96 14.79 28.58 0.53
N HIS A 97 15.84 27.91 0.99
CA HIS A 97 16.51 28.19 2.25
C HIS A 97 15.51 28.31 3.43
N SER A 98 14.51 27.42 3.50
CA SER A 98 13.46 27.49 4.52
C SER A 98 14.03 27.29 5.93
N ALA A 99 13.41 27.89 6.95
CA ALA A 99 13.82 27.67 8.35
C ALA A 99 13.50 26.24 8.80
N PRO A 100 14.33 25.55 9.62
CA PRO A 100 14.20 24.12 9.92
C PRO A 100 12.85 23.65 10.49
N LEU A 101 12.13 24.52 11.20
CA LEU A 101 10.80 24.20 11.74
C LEU A 101 9.75 24.02 10.63
N VAL A 102 9.92 24.67 9.47
CA VAL A 102 8.98 24.60 8.34
C VAL A 102 8.96 23.21 7.69
N PRO A 103 10.10 22.64 7.21
CA PRO A 103 10.09 21.28 6.70
C PRO A 103 9.72 20.26 7.77
N LEU A 104 10.10 20.47 9.04
CA LEU A 104 9.71 19.56 10.11
C LEU A 104 8.17 19.46 10.25
N TRP A 105 7.48 20.60 10.19
CA TRP A 105 6.02 20.65 10.17
C TRP A 105 5.41 19.93 8.95
N TYR A 106 5.94 20.16 7.74
CA TYR A 106 5.42 19.48 6.57
C TYR A 106 5.74 17.97 6.56
N LEU A 107 6.88 17.55 7.11
CA LEU A 107 7.22 16.13 7.30
C LEU A 107 6.20 15.45 8.23
N THR A 108 5.78 16.09 9.33
CA THR A 108 4.74 15.52 10.20
C THR A 108 3.37 15.46 9.51
N LEU A 109 2.99 16.49 8.75
CA LEU A 109 1.77 16.48 7.95
C LEU A 109 1.78 15.37 6.89
N PHE A 110 2.84 15.27 6.09
CA PHE A 110 2.94 14.23 5.06
C PHE A 110 3.07 12.83 5.65
N GLY A 111 3.73 12.66 6.80
CA GLY A 111 3.80 11.38 7.51
C GLY A 111 2.42 10.93 8.00
N THR A 112 1.67 11.86 8.60
CA THR A 112 0.29 11.64 9.04
C THR A 112 -0.63 11.34 7.86
N GLY A 113 -0.53 12.14 6.80
CA GLY A 113 -1.29 11.96 5.56
C GLY A 113 -0.99 10.61 4.89
N ALA A 114 0.28 10.23 4.75
CA ALA A 114 0.67 8.95 4.16
C ALA A 114 0.16 7.77 5.00
N PHE A 115 0.21 7.87 6.33
CA PHE A 115 -0.33 6.86 7.24
C PHE A 115 -1.84 6.66 7.04
N ILE A 116 -2.60 7.77 7.05
CA ILE A 116 -4.06 7.74 6.89
C ILE A 116 -4.45 7.27 5.49
N MET A 117 -3.86 7.84 4.45
CA MET A 117 -4.23 7.59 3.06
C MET A 117 -3.79 6.21 2.57
N ARG A 118 -2.68 5.66 3.09
CA ARG A 118 -2.34 4.26 2.86
C ARG A 118 -3.41 3.34 3.43
N GLY A 119 -3.86 3.64 4.65
CA GLY A 119 -4.97 2.92 5.28
C GLY A 119 -6.25 3.00 4.45
N ALA A 120 -6.64 4.20 3.99
CA ALA A 120 -7.81 4.42 3.16
C ALA A 120 -7.74 3.63 1.84
N GLY A 121 -6.59 3.67 1.16
CA GLY A 121 -6.37 2.89 -0.06
C GLY A 121 -6.49 1.38 0.17
N CYS A 122 -5.98 0.86 1.30
CA CYS A 122 -6.14 -0.54 1.65
C CYS A 122 -7.61 -0.90 1.94
N THR A 123 -8.36 -0.03 2.63
CA THR A 123 -9.79 -0.21 2.87
C THR A 123 -10.58 -0.25 1.57
N ILE A 124 -10.30 0.65 0.61
CA ILE A 124 -10.94 0.67 -0.71
C ILE A 124 -10.63 -0.60 -1.49
N ASN A 125 -9.37 -1.02 -1.51
CA ASN A 125 -8.96 -2.24 -2.21
C ASN A 125 -9.67 -3.47 -1.64
N ASP A 126 -9.70 -3.66 -0.32
CA ASP A 126 -10.37 -4.79 0.32
C ASP A 126 -11.91 -4.73 0.12
N LEU A 127 -12.51 -3.53 0.00
CA LEU A 127 -13.93 -3.36 -0.36
C LEU A 127 -14.23 -3.87 -1.78
N TRP A 128 -13.37 -3.57 -2.74
CA TRP A 128 -13.57 -3.95 -4.15
C TRP A 128 -13.19 -5.40 -4.43
N ASP A 129 -12.15 -5.90 -3.76
CA ASP A 129 -11.62 -7.24 -3.96
C ASP A 129 -12.23 -8.27 -2.99
N ARG A 130 -13.16 -7.90 -2.12
CA ARG A 130 -13.74 -8.78 -1.07
C ARG A 130 -14.06 -10.20 -1.51
N ASP A 131 -14.76 -10.35 -2.63
CA ASP A 131 -15.22 -11.66 -3.11
C ASP A 131 -14.07 -12.45 -3.76
N LEU A 132 -13.11 -11.78 -4.40
CA LEU A 132 -11.88 -12.38 -4.93
C LEU A 132 -10.94 -12.81 -3.79
N ASP A 133 -10.76 -11.94 -2.80
CA ASP A 133 -9.88 -12.16 -1.66
C ASP A 133 -10.34 -13.39 -0.86
N ARG A 134 -11.64 -13.67 -0.80
CA ARG A 134 -12.20 -14.87 -0.15
C ARG A 134 -11.82 -16.18 -0.87
N ALA A 135 -11.62 -16.13 -2.18
CA ALA A 135 -11.26 -17.29 -2.99
C ALA A 135 -9.75 -17.59 -2.99
N VAL A 136 -8.91 -16.65 -2.55
CA VAL A 136 -7.44 -16.76 -2.60
C VAL A 136 -6.87 -17.06 -1.21
N ALA A 137 -6.09 -18.14 -1.09
CA ALA A 137 -5.57 -18.64 0.19
C ALA A 137 -4.82 -17.59 1.01
N ARG A 138 -4.04 -16.72 0.36
CA ARG A 138 -3.25 -15.65 1.02
C ARG A 138 -4.11 -14.56 1.64
N THR A 139 -5.28 -14.28 1.05
CA THR A 139 -6.08 -13.08 1.33
C THR A 139 -7.42 -13.40 1.98
N ARG A 140 -7.78 -14.68 2.07
CA ARG A 140 -9.03 -15.15 2.66
C ARG A 140 -9.21 -14.70 4.12
N ASP A 141 -8.11 -14.54 4.85
CA ASP A 141 -8.12 -14.11 6.25
C ASP A 141 -8.16 -12.59 6.43
N ARG A 142 -8.17 -11.80 5.35
CA ARG A 142 -8.34 -10.35 5.44
C ARG A 142 -9.66 -10.00 6.14
N PRO A 143 -9.73 -8.92 6.95
CA PRO A 143 -10.89 -8.63 7.80
C PRO A 143 -12.23 -8.56 7.05
N LEU A 144 -12.22 -8.05 5.82
CA LEU A 144 -13.43 -7.93 5.01
C LEU A 144 -13.80 -9.24 4.31
N ALA A 145 -12.81 -10.02 3.86
CA ALA A 145 -13.01 -11.29 3.19
C ALA A 145 -13.54 -12.37 4.17
N SER A 146 -12.97 -12.40 5.38
CA SER A 146 -13.35 -13.31 6.48
C SER A 146 -14.65 -12.93 7.19
N GLY A 147 -15.14 -11.70 6.99
CA GLY A 147 -16.34 -11.18 7.65
C GLY A 147 -16.09 -10.65 9.07
N ALA A 148 -14.83 -10.49 9.49
CA ALA A 148 -14.49 -9.85 10.76
C ALA A 148 -14.91 -8.36 10.81
N ILE A 149 -14.99 -7.69 9.66
CA ILE A 149 -15.57 -6.37 9.48
C ILE A 149 -16.67 -6.46 8.43
N THR A 150 -17.82 -5.84 8.70
CA THR A 150 -18.90 -5.70 7.71
C THR A 150 -18.59 -4.58 6.70
N PRO A 151 -19.12 -4.64 5.46
CA PRO A 151 -18.92 -3.56 4.49
C PRO A 151 -19.34 -2.18 5.00
N GLY A 152 -20.45 -2.10 5.77
CA GLY A 152 -20.90 -0.83 6.36
C GLY A 152 -19.90 -0.26 7.37
N GLN A 153 -19.29 -1.11 8.22
CA GLN A 153 -18.23 -0.69 9.13
C GLN A 153 -16.97 -0.23 8.40
N ALA A 154 -16.59 -0.92 7.31
CA ALA A 154 -15.45 -0.51 6.49
C ALA A 154 -15.70 0.83 5.78
N ILE A 155 -16.93 1.09 5.29
CA ILE A 155 -17.30 2.37 4.70
C ILE A 155 -17.26 3.49 5.76
N ALA A 156 -17.77 3.25 6.97
CA ALA A 156 -17.70 4.23 8.06
C ALA A 156 -16.23 4.53 8.44
N PHE A 157 -15.40 3.49 8.53
CA PHE A 157 -13.96 3.63 8.79
C PHE A 157 -13.25 4.40 7.68
N LEU A 158 -13.55 4.08 6.42
CA LEU A 158 -13.05 4.81 5.26
C LEU A 158 -13.47 6.29 5.32
N GLY A 159 -14.72 6.59 5.66
CA GLY A 159 -15.20 7.95 5.86
C GLY A 159 -14.39 8.71 6.91
N GLY A 160 -14.06 8.06 8.04
CA GLY A 160 -13.16 8.61 9.05
C GLY A 160 -11.75 8.88 8.50
N GLN A 161 -11.17 7.92 7.78
CA GLN A 161 -9.84 8.09 7.16
C GLN A 161 -9.83 9.24 6.14
N LEU A 162 -10.83 9.34 5.28
CA LEU A 162 -10.93 10.40 4.28
C LEU A 162 -11.16 11.78 4.92
N THR A 163 -11.96 11.87 5.98
CA THR A 163 -12.14 13.13 6.73
C THR A 163 -10.84 13.58 7.38
N LEU A 164 -10.09 12.66 8.01
CA LEU A 164 -8.79 12.99 8.58
C LEU A 164 -7.76 13.36 7.49
N GLY A 165 -7.76 12.64 6.37
CA GLY A 165 -6.93 12.95 5.21
C GLY A 165 -7.23 14.33 4.62
N LEU A 166 -8.51 14.70 4.52
CA LEU A 166 -8.93 16.04 4.12
C LEU A 166 -8.45 17.10 5.12
N GLY A 167 -8.52 16.83 6.42
CA GLY A 167 -7.99 17.73 7.46
C GLY A 167 -6.47 17.94 7.37
N VAL A 168 -5.71 16.95 6.88
CA VAL A 168 -4.28 17.13 6.55
C VAL A 168 -4.13 17.98 5.28
N LEU A 169 -4.90 17.67 4.23
CA LEU A 169 -4.82 18.36 2.94
C LEU A 169 -5.12 19.86 3.08
N THR A 170 -6.14 20.25 3.85
CA THR A 170 -6.54 21.66 4.04
C THR A 170 -5.55 22.48 4.86
N GLN A 171 -4.54 21.86 5.47
CA GLN A 171 -3.42 22.56 6.12
C GLN A 171 -2.33 22.98 5.11
N LEU A 172 -2.45 22.60 3.84
CA LEU A 172 -1.55 23.03 2.77
C LEU A 172 -2.04 24.32 2.11
N ASN A 173 -1.18 24.96 1.32
CA ASN A 173 -1.58 26.11 0.50
C ASN A 173 -2.57 25.72 -0.60
N TRP A 174 -3.30 26.70 -1.14
CA TRP A 174 -4.37 26.47 -2.13
C TRP A 174 -3.87 25.74 -3.39
N TYR A 175 -2.68 26.09 -3.90
CA TYR A 175 -2.10 25.40 -5.04
C TYR A 175 -1.95 23.90 -4.75
N SER A 176 -1.43 23.56 -3.56
CA SER A 176 -1.21 22.19 -3.12
C SER A 176 -2.51 21.44 -2.83
N ILE A 177 -3.54 22.10 -2.30
CA ILE A 177 -4.86 21.49 -2.11
C ILE A 177 -5.43 21.04 -3.45
N TRP A 178 -5.45 21.93 -4.47
CA TRP A 178 -5.95 21.58 -5.80
C TRP A 178 -5.10 20.49 -6.47
N LEU A 179 -3.77 20.59 -6.36
CA LEU A 179 -2.85 19.60 -6.89
C LEU A 179 -3.07 18.23 -6.23
N GLY A 180 -3.22 18.19 -4.90
CA GLY A 180 -3.51 16.97 -4.15
C GLY A 180 -4.88 16.39 -4.52
N ALA A 181 -5.92 17.23 -4.62
CA ALA A 181 -7.25 16.80 -5.04
C ALA A 181 -7.24 16.19 -6.46
N SER A 182 -6.43 16.73 -7.38
CA SER A 182 -6.32 16.21 -8.75
C SER A 182 -5.78 14.77 -8.81
N SER A 183 -5.00 14.35 -7.81
CA SER A 183 -4.44 12.98 -7.73
C SER A 183 -5.52 11.92 -7.50
N LEU A 184 -6.70 12.30 -6.99
CA LEU A 184 -7.82 11.37 -6.76
C LEU A 184 -8.28 10.69 -8.05
N SER A 185 -8.10 11.34 -9.20
CA SER A 185 -8.37 10.73 -10.51
C SER A 185 -7.50 9.48 -10.73
N LEU A 186 -6.19 9.56 -10.48
CA LEU A 186 -5.27 8.44 -10.59
C LEU A 186 -5.55 7.37 -9.55
N VAL A 187 -5.84 7.77 -8.31
CA VAL A 187 -6.20 6.85 -7.22
C VAL A 187 -7.45 6.05 -7.56
N GLY A 188 -8.47 6.68 -8.15
CA GLY A 188 -9.70 5.99 -8.58
C GLY A 188 -9.51 5.07 -9.78
N ILE A 189 -8.61 5.42 -10.71
CA ILE A 189 -8.33 4.63 -11.92
C ILE A 189 -7.47 3.40 -11.61
N TYR A 190 -6.50 3.52 -10.70
CA TYR A 190 -5.49 2.49 -10.42
C TYR A 190 -6.06 1.08 -10.20
N PRO A 191 -7.08 0.83 -9.35
CA PRO A 191 -7.55 -0.54 -9.08
C PRO A 191 -8.16 -1.23 -10.31
N LEU A 192 -8.59 -0.47 -11.32
CA LEU A 192 -9.11 -0.99 -12.58
C LEU A 192 -7.99 -1.44 -13.54
N MET A 193 -6.78 -0.88 -13.40
CA MET A 193 -5.69 -1.07 -14.36
C MET A 193 -5.20 -2.50 -14.44
N LYS A 194 -5.27 -3.26 -13.34
CA LYS A 194 -4.94 -4.70 -13.31
C LYS A 194 -5.80 -5.55 -14.26
N ARG A 195 -6.97 -5.03 -14.67
CA ARG A 195 -7.89 -5.70 -15.60
C ARG A 195 -7.72 -5.24 -17.05
N VAL A 196 -7.08 -4.08 -17.26
CA VAL A 196 -7.02 -3.42 -18.59
C VAL A 196 -5.61 -3.49 -19.19
N THR A 197 -4.56 -3.43 -18.38
CA THR A 197 -3.17 -3.34 -18.85
C THR A 197 -2.23 -4.24 -18.04
N TYR A 198 -1.10 -4.62 -18.63
CA TYR A 198 0.02 -5.26 -17.94
C TYR A 198 0.92 -4.27 -17.18
N TRP A 199 0.59 -2.97 -17.19
CA TRP A 199 1.33 -1.91 -16.50
C TRP A 199 0.58 -1.25 -15.33
N PRO A 200 -0.16 -1.97 -14.45
CA PRO A 200 -0.77 -1.34 -13.29
C PRO A 200 0.27 -0.70 -12.37
N GLN A 201 1.50 -1.23 -12.32
CA GLN A 201 2.66 -0.68 -11.60
C GLN A 201 3.01 0.76 -12.04
N PHE A 202 2.88 1.07 -13.34
CA PHE A 202 3.12 2.42 -13.84
C PHE A 202 2.06 3.40 -13.32
N VAL A 203 0.79 3.00 -13.34
CA VAL A 203 -0.32 3.84 -12.83
C VAL A 203 -0.24 3.99 -11.31
N LEU A 204 0.16 2.95 -10.59
CA LEU A 204 0.50 3.05 -9.17
C LEU A 204 1.64 4.05 -8.96
N GLY A 205 2.68 3.98 -9.78
CA GLY A 205 3.79 4.94 -9.76
C GLY A 205 3.31 6.37 -9.94
N LEU A 206 2.37 6.62 -10.86
CA LEU A 206 1.78 7.95 -11.01
C LEU A 206 1.08 8.41 -9.72
N ALA A 207 0.26 7.54 -9.12
CA ALA A 207 -0.50 7.88 -7.92
C ALA A 207 0.39 8.06 -6.67
N PHE A 208 1.31 7.13 -6.40
CA PHE A 208 2.15 7.15 -5.20
C PHE A 208 3.17 8.27 -5.23
N ASN A 209 3.74 8.56 -6.39
CA ASN A 209 4.80 9.55 -6.50
C ASN A 209 4.27 10.98 -6.67
N TRP A 210 2.95 11.18 -6.73
CA TRP A 210 2.32 12.50 -6.74
C TRP A 210 2.76 13.35 -5.54
N GLY A 211 3.10 12.67 -4.43
CA GLY A 211 3.76 13.24 -3.26
C GLY A 211 4.99 14.08 -3.59
N THR A 212 5.77 13.73 -4.62
CA THR A 212 6.91 14.53 -5.09
C THR A 212 6.50 15.96 -5.44
N LEU A 213 5.43 16.10 -6.21
CA LEU A 213 4.93 17.40 -6.65
C LEU A 213 4.31 18.16 -5.48
N LEU A 214 3.52 17.45 -4.67
CA LEU A 214 2.84 18.01 -3.52
C LEU A 214 3.81 18.47 -2.42
N GLY A 215 4.87 17.70 -2.18
CA GLY A 215 5.92 18.01 -1.22
C GLY A 215 6.66 19.29 -1.56
N TRP A 216 7.00 19.45 -2.84
CA TRP A 216 7.61 20.69 -3.32
C TRP A 216 6.65 21.87 -3.19
N SER A 217 5.44 21.73 -3.74
CA SER A 217 4.47 22.83 -3.81
C SER A 217 3.95 23.25 -2.44
N ALA A 218 3.92 22.35 -1.45
CA ALA A 218 3.47 22.67 -0.09
C ALA A 218 4.29 23.80 0.54
N LEU A 219 5.59 23.83 0.28
CA LEU A 219 6.49 24.87 0.76
C LEU A 219 6.63 26.02 -0.25
N ALA A 220 6.78 25.73 -1.53
CA ALA A 220 7.05 26.73 -2.57
C ALA A 220 5.81 27.48 -3.08
N GLY A 221 4.59 26.98 -2.80
CA GLY A 221 3.34 27.53 -3.35
C GLY A 221 3.09 27.22 -4.82
N VAL A 222 4.04 26.58 -5.52
CA VAL A 222 3.98 26.18 -6.93
C VAL A 222 4.96 25.04 -7.18
N VAL A 223 4.73 24.22 -8.21
CA VAL A 223 5.70 23.20 -8.66
C VAL A 223 6.78 23.83 -9.55
N ASN A 224 8.06 23.62 -9.22
CA ASN A 224 9.15 23.82 -10.17
C ASN A 224 9.26 22.58 -11.05
N TRP A 225 8.69 22.64 -12.26
CA TRP A 225 8.66 21.51 -13.18
C TRP A 225 10.03 21.07 -13.68
N GLN A 226 11.03 21.96 -13.72
CA GLN A 226 12.38 21.59 -14.16
C GLN A 226 13.01 20.56 -13.21
N VAL A 227 12.82 20.75 -11.90
CA VAL A 227 13.33 19.82 -10.87
C VAL A 227 12.34 18.69 -10.61
N CYS A 228 11.06 19.01 -10.49
CA CYS A 228 10.04 18.04 -10.06
C CYS A 228 9.71 16.99 -11.12
N LEU A 229 9.79 17.32 -12.42
CA LEU A 229 9.49 16.35 -13.48
C LEU A 229 10.48 15.18 -13.53
N PRO A 230 11.82 15.39 -13.57
CA PRO A 230 12.76 14.28 -13.50
C PRO A 230 12.69 13.55 -12.15
N LEU A 231 12.48 14.26 -11.04
CA LEU A 231 12.30 13.62 -9.74
C LEU A 231 11.09 12.69 -9.74
N TYR A 232 9.93 13.17 -10.23
CA TYR A 232 8.70 12.39 -10.32
C TYR A 232 8.83 11.19 -11.27
N ALA A 233 9.45 11.38 -12.44
CA ALA A 233 9.73 10.29 -13.38
C ALA A 233 10.66 9.22 -12.77
N GLY A 234 11.72 9.65 -12.08
CA GLY A 234 12.64 8.74 -11.40
C GLY A 234 11.95 7.97 -10.27
N SER A 235 11.06 8.61 -9.51
CA SER A 235 10.25 7.97 -8.49
C SER A 235 9.27 6.94 -9.09
N ILE A 236 8.66 7.23 -10.26
CA ILE A 236 7.81 6.25 -10.97
C ILE A 236 8.63 5.02 -11.39
N CYS A 237 9.84 5.22 -11.93
CA CYS A 237 10.73 4.10 -12.26
C CYS A 237 11.04 3.25 -11.03
N TRP A 238 11.28 3.87 -9.87
CA TRP A 238 11.48 3.16 -8.61
C TRP A 238 10.25 2.37 -8.17
N THR A 239 9.04 2.93 -8.32
CA THR A 239 7.78 2.22 -8.07
C THR A 239 7.61 1.01 -8.97
N ILE A 240 7.93 1.12 -10.25
CA ILE A 240 7.91 -0.04 -11.15
C ILE A 240 8.83 -1.13 -10.60
N VAL A 241 10.01 -0.81 -10.08
CA VAL A 241 10.92 -1.82 -9.53
C VAL A 241 10.34 -2.53 -8.32
N TYR A 242 10.00 -1.78 -7.25
CA TYR A 242 9.57 -2.43 -6.02
C TYR A 242 8.22 -3.13 -6.20
N ASP A 243 7.31 -2.58 -6.99
CA ASP A 243 5.95 -3.13 -7.14
C ASP A 243 5.92 -4.30 -8.12
N THR A 244 6.84 -4.35 -9.08
CA THR A 244 7.06 -5.57 -9.88
C THR A 244 7.62 -6.69 -9.01
N ILE A 245 8.64 -6.41 -8.16
CA ILE A 245 9.16 -7.39 -7.19
C ILE A 245 8.01 -7.89 -6.29
N TYR A 246 7.17 -6.99 -5.80
CA TYR A 246 6.02 -7.35 -4.97
C TYR A 246 5.01 -8.24 -5.73
N ALA A 247 4.69 -7.90 -6.99
CA ALA A 247 3.74 -8.63 -7.83
C ALA A 247 4.19 -10.06 -8.17
N HIS A 248 5.50 -10.35 -8.15
CA HIS A 248 5.98 -11.72 -8.32
C HIS A 248 5.46 -12.70 -7.24
N GLN A 249 5.02 -12.20 -6.07
CA GLN A 249 4.39 -13.06 -5.04
C GLN A 249 3.06 -13.67 -5.48
N ASP A 250 2.33 -12.98 -6.36
CA ASP A 250 1.00 -13.36 -6.82
C ASP A 250 1.03 -13.91 -8.26
N LYS A 251 2.20 -13.98 -8.91
CA LYS A 251 2.39 -14.41 -10.31
C LYS A 251 1.68 -15.74 -10.65
N ALA A 252 1.74 -16.72 -9.76
CA ALA A 252 1.13 -18.04 -9.97
C ALA A 252 -0.42 -18.00 -9.92
N ASP A 253 -0.97 -17.08 -9.15
CA ASP A 253 -2.42 -16.95 -8.93
C ASP A 253 -3.05 -15.95 -9.93
N ASP A 254 -2.31 -14.91 -10.32
CA ASP A 254 -2.78 -13.82 -11.19
C ASP A 254 -3.11 -14.29 -12.61
N GLY A 255 -2.28 -15.16 -13.19
CA GLY A 255 -2.45 -15.65 -14.56
C GLY A 255 -3.81 -16.34 -14.78
N PRO A 256 -4.13 -17.41 -14.01
CA PRO A 256 -5.43 -18.07 -14.06
C PRO A 256 -6.62 -17.15 -13.73
N ALA A 257 -6.41 -16.16 -12.86
CA ALA A 257 -7.44 -15.18 -12.48
C ALA A 257 -7.65 -14.08 -13.55
N GLY A 258 -6.87 -14.07 -14.63
CA GLY A 258 -6.92 -13.04 -15.67
C GLY A 258 -6.43 -11.66 -15.21
N ILE A 259 -5.68 -11.62 -14.10
CA ILE A 259 -5.08 -10.40 -13.55
C ILE A 259 -3.75 -10.17 -14.26
N ARG A 260 -3.52 -8.93 -14.72
CA ARG A 260 -2.32 -8.55 -15.47
C ARG A 260 -1.38 -7.74 -14.60
N SER A 261 -0.08 -7.99 -14.74
CA SER A 261 0.98 -7.28 -13.99
C SER A 261 2.29 -7.26 -14.78
N THR A 262 3.20 -6.35 -14.42
CA THR A 262 4.55 -6.33 -15.02
C THR A 262 5.34 -7.60 -14.70
N ALA A 263 5.06 -8.27 -13.57
CA ALA A 263 5.68 -9.56 -13.23
C ALA A 263 5.33 -10.65 -14.26
N LEU A 264 4.09 -10.66 -14.76
CA LEU A 264 3.67 -11.54 -15.86
C LEU A 264 4.23 -11.09 -17.22
N LEU A 265 4.27 -9.78 -17.47
CA LEU A 265 4.76 -9.22 -18.73
C LEU A 265 6.26 -9.43 -18.94
N PHE A 266 7.05 -9.19 -17.90
CA PHE A 266 8.50 -9.27 -17.97
C PHE A 266 8.98 -10.71 -17.88
N GLY A 267 8.27 -11.57 -17.14
CA GLY A 267 8.58 -13.00 -17.05
C GLY A 267 10.04 -13.25 -16.68
N ASP A 268 10.76 -13.98 -17.53
CA ASP A 268 12.18 -14.33 -17.29
C ASP A 268 13.12 -13.12 -17.46
N GLN A 269 12.65 -12.05 -18.11
CA GLN A 269 13.40 -10.81 -18.31
C GLN A 269 13.25 -9.80 -17.16
N THR A 270 12.59 -10.16 -16.05
CA THR A 270 12.41 -9.25 -14.90
C THR A 270 13.73 -8.67 -14.42
N ARG A 271 14.76 -9.48 -14.18
CA ARG A 271 16.07 -8.99 -13.67
C ARG A 271 16.69 -7.88 -14.53
N PRO A 272 16.95 -8.08 -15.84
CA PRO A 272 17.54 -7.02 -16.66
C PRO A 272 16.64 -5.79 -16.79
N ILE A 273 15.33 -5.97 -16.92
CA ILE A 273 14.38 -4.84 -17.04
C ILE A 273 14.37 -4.00 -15.75
N LEU A 274 14.29 -4.64 -14.58
CA LEU A 274 14.30 -3.94 -13.29
C LEU A 274 15.66 -3.30 -12.99
N THR A 275 16.76 -3.87 -13.49
CA THR A 275 18.08 -3.21 -13.46
C THR A 275 18.05 -1.91 -14.26
N GLY A 276 17.47 -1.92 -15.46
CA GLY A 276 17.29 -0.71 -16.28
C GLY A 276 16.44 0.36 -15.61
N PHE A 277 15.29 -0.01 -15.04
CA PHE A 277 14.44 0.94 -14.29
C PHE A 277 15.13 1.48 -13.02
N SER A 278 15.93 0.65 -12.34
CA SER A 278 16.72 1.09 -11.18
C SER A 278 17.76 2.13 -11.60
N ALA A 279 18.50 1.88 -12.69
CA ALA A 279 19.47 2.83 -13.24
C ALA A 279 18.80 4.14 -13.70
N ALA A 280 17.67 4.05 -14.40
CA ALA A 280 16.89 5.20 -14.83
C ALA A 280 16.40 6.03 -13.62
N SER A 281 15.88 5.37 -12.59
CA SER A 281 15.45 6.02 -11.36
C SER A 281 16.57 6.82 -10.71
N MET A 282 17.70 6.18 -10.43
CA MET A 282 18.82 6.84 -9.74
C MET A 282 19.44 7.96 -10.59
N SER A 283 19.49 7.79 -11.91
CA SER A 283 19.97 8.82 -12.83
C SER A 283 19.06 10.04 -12.83
N LEU A 284 17.74 9.84 -12.87
CA LEU A 284 16.76 10.92 -12.87
C LEU A 284 16.69 11.65 -11.51
N LEU A 285 16.80 10.93 -10.39
CA LEU A 285 16.92 11.53 -9.06
C LEU A 285 18.19 12.38 -8.94
N SER A 286 19.33 11.85 -9.40
CA SER A 286 20.58 12.59 -9.44
C SER A 286 20.48 13.83 -10.35
N TYR A 287 19.86 13.69 -11.52
CA TYR A 287 19.65 14.81 -12.44
C TYR A 287 18.75 15.90 -11.84
N ALA A 288 17.67 15.52 -11.13
CA ALA A 288 16.84 16.48 -10.41
C ALA A 288 17.64 17.24 -9.34
N GLY A 289 18.50 16.55 -8.58
CA GLY A 289 19.40 17.20 -7.63
C GLY A 289 20.39 18.16 -8.28
N TYR A 290 20.97 17.77 -9.42
CA TYR A 290 21.84 18.65 -10.21
C TYR A 290 21.10 19.93 -10.65
N LEU A 291 19.88 19.80 -11.18
CA LEU A 291 19.05 20.96 -11.56
C LEU A 291 18.67 21.84 -10.36
N ASN A 292 18.53 21.24 -9.18
CA ASN A 292 18.22 21.95 -7.94
C ASN A 292 19.45 22.57 -7.26
N GLY A 293 20.66 22.27 -7.73
CA GLY A 293 21.91 22.69 -7.10
C GLY A 293 22.25 21.92 -5.82
N GLN A 294 21.77 20.69 -5.65
CA GLN A 294 22.11 19.87 -4.48
C GLN A 294 23.61 19.54 -4.40
N GLY A 295 24.09 19.31 -3.18
CA GLY A 295 25.48 19.04 -2.87
C GLY A 295 25.90 17.58 -3.11
N LEU A 296 27.21 17.34 -2.95
CA LEU A 296 27.83 16.03 -3.17
C LEU A 296 27.23 14.93 -2.28
N LEU A 297 26.81 15.26 -1.05
CA LEU A 297 26.29 14.28 -0.10
C LEU A 297 24.94 13.71 -0.55
N PHE A 298 24.09 14.53 -1.18
CA PHE A 298 22.88 14.02 -1.82
C PHE A 298 23.22 13.02 -2.93
N HIS A 299 24.14 13.37 -3.84
CA HIS A 299 24.53 12.49 -4.94
C HIS A 299 25.20 11.19 -4.44
N ALA A 300 26.00 11.26 -3.37
CA ALA A 300 26.58 10.08 -2.72
C ALA A 300 25.50 9.18 -2.13
N ALA A 301 24.46 9.73 -1.50
CA ALA A 301 23.32 8.98 -0.99
C ALA A 301 22.49 8.32 -2.11
N VAL A 302 22.30 9.00 -3.25
CA VAL A 302 21.70 8.40 -4.45
C VAL A 302 22.58 7.26 -4.98
N GLY A 303 23.91 7.42 -4.99
CA GLY A 303 24.84 6.34 -5.34
C GLY A 303 24.74 5.13 -4.41
N ALA A 304 24.65 5.36 -3.11
CA ALA A 304 24.43 4.28 -2.13
C ALA A 304 23.06 3.59 -2.34
N SER A 305 22.02 4.36 -2.66
CA SER A 305 20.69 3.84 -3.02
C SER A 305 20.75 3.00 -4.31
N ALA A 306 21.55 3.40 -5.30
CA ALA A 306 21.76 2.63 -6.53
C ALA A 306 22.42 1.28 -6.27
N VAL A 307 23.45 1.23 -5.42
CA VAL A 307 24.09 -0.03 -5.00
C VAL A 307 23.10 -0.93 -4.26
N GLU A 308 22.29 -0.36 -3.36
CA GLU A 308 21.28 -1.10 -2.63
C GLU A 308 20.19 -1.67 -3.57
N MET A 309 19.71 -0.88 -4.54
CA MET A 309 18.75 -1.33 -5.55
C MET A 309 19.32 -2.46 -6.41
N LEU A 310 20.56 -2.33 -6.87
CA LEU A 310 21.25 -3.37 -7.63
C LEU A 310 21.35 -4.66 -6.81
N ARG A 311 21.77 -4.55 -5.55
CA ARG A 311 21.84 -5.68 -4.62
C ARG A 311 20.47 -6.37 -4.47
N ILE A 312 19.40 -5.59 -4.28
CA ILE A 312 18.04 -6.13 -4.13
C ILE A 312 17.59 -6.86 -5.40
N VAL A 313 17.70 -6.23 -6.56
CA VAL A 313 17.26 -6.81 -7.85
C VAL A 313 17.99 -8.12 -8.14
N TRP A 314 19.29 -8.20 -7.85
CA TRP A 314 20.09 -9.38 -8.17
C TRP A 314 20.04 -10.49 -7.11
N SER A 315 19.76 -10.16 -5.84
CA SER A 315 19.59 -11.16 -4.78
C SER A 315 18.16 -11.68 -4.64
N THR A 316 17.18 -11.03 -5.29
CA THR A 316 15.79 -11.48 -5.26
C THR A 316 15.61 -12.74 -6.12
N ASP A 317 15.02 -13.75 -5.50
CA ASP A 317 14.48 -14.92 -6.19
C ASP A 317 13.01 -14.68 -6.50
N TYR A 318 12.73 -14.43 -7.79
CA TYR A 318 11.41 -14.03 -8.29
C TYR A 318 10.37 -15.15 -8.31
N GLU A 319 10.79 -16.38 -8.06
CA GLU A 319 9.88 -17.53 -7.92
C GLU A 319 9.58 -17.83 -6.44
N SER A 320 10.31 -17.20 -5.51
CA SER A 320 10.10 -17.33 -4.07
C SER A 320 9.29 -16.16 -3.51
N ARG A 321 8.10 -16.44 -2.99
CA ARG A 321 7.23 -15.45 -2.34
C ARG A 321 7.93 -14.73 -1.17
N GLU A 322 8.66 -15.47 -0.35
CA GLU A 322 9.40 -14.90 0.80
C GLU A 322 10.54 -13.99 0.34
N SER A 323 11.28 -14.40 -0.70
CA SER A 323 12.36 -13.59 -1.27
C SER A 323 11.82 -12.29 -1.87
N CYS A 324 10.72 -12.37 -2.63
CA CYS A 324 10.02 -11.20 -3.18
C CYS A 324 9.55 -10.23 -2.07
N TRP A 325 8.98 -10.73 -0.98
CA TRP A 325 8.58 -9.89 0.16
C TRP A 325 9.79 -9.17 0.78
N LYS A 326 10.90 -9.89 1.00
CA LYS A 326 12.15 -9.30 1.52
C LYS A 326 12.72 -8.25 0.55
N GLY A 327 12.69 -8.51 -0.75
CA GLY A 327 13.12 -7.57 -1.79
C GLY A 327 12.28 -6.29 -1.79
N PHE A 328 10.95 -6.43 -1.78
CA PHE A 328 10.01 -5.30 -1.69
C PHE A 328 10.23 -4.45 -0.43
N VAL A 329 10.37 -5.07 0.74
CA VAL A 329 10.70 -4.36 1.99
C VAL A 329 12.07 -3.71 1.90
N GLY A 330 13.05 -4.38 1.29
CA GLY A 330 14.39 -3.88 1.05
C GLY A 330 14.39 -2.59 0.23
N CYS A 331 13.51 -2.45 -0.77
CA CYS A 331 13.40 -1.22 -1.55
C CYS A 331 13.07 0.00 -0.69
N GLY A 332 12.39 -0.17 0.45
CA GLY A 332 12.16 0.92 1.41
C GLY A 332 13.46 1.52 1.96
N ARG A 333 14.51 0.71 2.15
CA ARG A 333 15.84 1.18 2.58
C ARG A 333 16.48 2.10 1.53
N ALA A 334 16.33 1.76 0.25
CA ALA A 334 16.82 2.59 -0.85
C ALA A 334 16.15 3.97 -0.82
N GLY A 335 14.83 4.01 -0.58
CA GLY A 335 14.12 5.27 -0.42
C GLY A 335 14.55 6.08 0.80
N LEU A 336 14.81 5.41 1.93
CA LEU A 336 15.35 6.03 3.14
C LEU A 336 16.72 6.67 2.91
N LEU A 337 17.63 6.00 2.18
CA LEU A 337 18.95 6.55 1.88
C LEU A 337 18.85 7.89 1.13
N VAL A 338 17.95 7.99 0.15
CA VAL A 338 17.69 9.24 -0.58
C VAL A 338 17.15 10.32 0.35
N SER A 339 16.16 9.99 1.20
CA SER A 339 15.59 10.96 2.16
C SER A 339 16.63 11.46 3.17
N LEU A 340 17.50 10.56 3.68
CA LEU A 340 18.58 10.94 4.59
C LEU A 340 19.63 11.83 3.90
N GLY A 341 20.00 11.50 2.67
CA GLY A 341 20.90 12.32 1.85
C GLY A 341 20.38 13.74 1.68
N LEU A 342 19.11 13.88 1.29
CA LEU A 342 18.45 15.19 1.16
C LEU A 342 18.39 15.95 2.50
N GLY A 343 18.11 15.25 3.60
CA GLY A 343 18.03 15.87 4.93
C GLY A 343 19.38 16.38 5.43
N VAL A 344 20.45 15.60 5.22
CA VAL A 344 21.83 15.98 5.57
C VAL A 344 22.29 17.17 4.71
N ASP A 345 22.01 17.12 3.41
CA ASP A 345 22.41 18.18 2.48
C ASP A 345 21.70 19.51 2.80
N TYR A 346 20.40 19.46 3.11
CA TYR A 346 19.66 20.61 3.65
C TYR A 346 20.22 21.09 5.01
N GLY A 347 20.56 20.18 5.92
CA GLY A 347 21.12 20.56 7.21
C GLY A 347 22.45 21.29 7.09
N ILE A 348 23.32 20.87 6.18
CA ILE A 348 24.64 21.48 5.94
C ILE A 348 24.52 22.83 5.25
N SER A 349 23.58 22.99 4.31
CA SER A 349 23.37 24.29 3.66
C SER A 349 23.01 25.39 4.65
N LYS A 350 22.44 25.05 5.83
CA LYS A 350 22.18 25.99 6.92
C LYS A 350 23.39 26.49 7.70
N PHE A 351 24.51 25.78 7.64
CA PHE A 351 25.76 26.21 8.29
C PHE A 351 26.71 26.93 7.34
N SER A 352 26.38 26.96 6.04
CA SER A 352 27.20 27.58 4.99
C SER A 352 26.77 29.01 4.66
N GLU A 353 25.76 29.55 5.36
CA GLU A 353 25.29 30.95 5.35
C GLU A 353 25.90 31.75 6.51
#